data_AF-A0A6B3F6E0-F1
#
_entry.id   AF-A0A6B3F6E0-F1
#
_cell.length_a   1.000
_cell.length_b   1.000
_cell.length_c   1.000
_cell.angle_alpha   90.00
_cell.angle_beta   90.00
_cell.angle_gamma   90.00
#
_symmetry.space_group_name_H-M   'P 1'
#
loop_
_entity.id
_entity.type
_entity.pdbx_description
1 polymer ?
#
loop_
_entity_poly.entity_id
_entity_poly.type
_entity_poly.pdbx_seq_one_letter_code
_entity_poly.pdbx_strand_id
1 'polypeptide(L)' 'FINQLREKIGVMFGSPETTTGGRALKFYASVRIDIRRIETLKDGTDAVGNRTRCKIVKNKVAPPFKQAEFD' A
#
# COMPACT_ATOMS: atom_id res chain seq x y z
N PHE A 1 -6.53 9.51 -4.89
CA PHE A 1 -5.98 10.00 -3.61
C PHE A 1 -4.75 9.20 -3.28
N ILE A 2 -3.61 9.89 -3.09
CA ILE A 2 -2.38 9.29 -2.59
C ILE A 2 -2.29 9.61 -1.11
N ASN A 3 -2.17 8.60 -0.27
CA ASN A 3 -2.10 8.76 1.18
C ASN A 3 -0.80 8.15 1.72
N GLN A 4 -0.25 8.81 2.73
CA GLN A 4 0.91 8.32 3.47
C GLN A 4 0.46 7.42 4.62
N LEU A 5 1.34 6.52 5.02
CA LEU A 5 1.21 5.73 6.24
C LEU A 5 1.72 6.55 7.44
N ARG A 6 1.06 6.35 8.58
CA ARG A 6 1.40 6.86 9.90
C ARG A 6 1.22 5.75 10.91
N GLU A 7 1.94 5.83 12.01
CA GLU A 7 1.76 4.92 13.14
C GLU A 7 0.75 5.53 14.12
N LYS A 8 -0.16 4.69 14.61
CA LYS A 8 -1.07 5.07 15.68
C LYS A 8 -0.46 4.68 17.03
N ILE A 9 0.03 5.69 17.76
CA ILE A 9 0.57 5.51 19.11
C ILE A 9 -0.52 4.95 20.05
N GLY A 10 -0.16 3.96 20.88
CA GLY A 10 -1.05 3.37 21.89
C GLY A 10 -1.86 2.15 21.42
N VAL A 11 -1.57 1.58 20.25
CA VAL A 11 -2.16 0.30 19.80
C VAL A 11 -1.29 -0.85 20.26
N MET A 12 -1.79 -1.65 21.20
CA MET A 12 -1.09 -2.83 21.77
C MET A 12 -1.33 -4.13 20.98
N PHE A 13 -2.35 -4.16 20.10
CA PHE A 13 -2.72 -5.35 19.33
C PHE A 13 -3.21 -4.98 17.92
N GLY A 14 -2.83 -5.77 16.92
CA GLY A 14 -3.15 -5.54 15.50
C GLY A 14 -2.14 -4.64 14.78
N SER A 15 -2.44 -4.26 13.54
CA SER A 15 -1.55 -3.40 12.74
C SER A 15 -1.63 -1.94 13.22
N PRO A 16 -0.49 -1.30 13.57
CA PRO A 16 -0.46 0.11 13.96
C PRO A 16 -0.56 1.06 12.76
N GLU A 17 -0.57 0.54 11.52
CA GLU A 17 -0.55 1.34 10.31
C GLU A 17 -1.92 2.03 10.06
N THR A 18 -1.91 3.36 9.96
CA THR A 18 -3.08 4.15 9.61
C THR A 18 -2.80 5.14 8.49
N THR A 19 -3.82 5.46 7.70
CA THR A 19 -3.78 6.50 6.67
C THR A 19 -4.19 7.86 7.25
N THR A 20 -3.60 8.93 6.75
CA THR A 20 -4.01 10.31 7.06
C THR A 20 -5.42 10.62 6.55
N GLY A 21 -6.06 11.67 7.11
CA GLY A 21 -7.38 12.14 6.66
C GLY A 21 -8.58 11.40 7.27
N GLY A 22 -8.40 10.76 8.42
CA GLY A 22 -9.49 10.12 9.17
C GLY A 22 -10.04 8.86 8.50
N ARG A 23 -11.34 8.60 8.67
CA ARG A 23 -11.99 7.35 8.22
C ARG A 23 -12.81 7.48 6.95
N ALA A 24 -13.23 8.70 6.57
CA ALA A 24 -14.14 8.92 5.45
C ALA A 24 -13.63 8.28 4.15
N LEU A 25 -12.37 8.52 3.80
CA LEU A 25 -11.77 7.99 2.58
C LEU A 25 -11.81 6.46 2.51
N LYS A 26 -11.73 5.76 3.66
CA LYS A 26 -11.82 4.30 3.70
C LYS A 26 -13.19 3.79 3.23
N PHE A 27 -14.26 4.55 3.44
CA PHE A 27 -15.62 4.17 3.05
C PHE A 27 -15.97 4.62 1.62
N TYR A 28 -15.63 5.86 1.28
CA TYR A 28 -15.95 6.45 -0.01
C TYR A 28 -15.12 5.88 -1.16
N ALA A 29 -13.87 5.50 -0.94
CA ALA A 29 -13.05 4.91 -2.00
C ALA A 29 -13.63 3.57 -2.50
N SER A 30 -13.86 3.46 -3.81
CA SER A 30 -14.29 2.22 -4.47
C SER A 30 -13.16 1.20 -4.58
N VAL A 31 -11.93 1.66 -4.78
CA VAL A 31 -10.72 0.82 -4.81
C VAL A 31 -9.68 1.43 -3.88
N ARG A 32 -8.97 0.58 -3.14
CA ARG A 32 -7.80 0.96 -2.34
C ARG A 32 -6.66 0.00 -2.63
N ILE A 33 -5.50 0.58 -2.89
CA ILE A 33 -4.28 -0.14 -3.25
C ILE A 33 -3.23 0.19 -2.18
N ASP A 34 -2.63 -0.84 -1.60
CA ASP A 34 -1.43 -0.73 -0.78
C ASP A 34 -0.22 -1.00 -1.68
N ILE A 35 0.69 -0.04 -1.78
CA ILE A 35 1.87 -0.10 -2.64
C ILE A 35 3.10 -0.17 -1.75
N ARG A 36 3.90 -1.24 -1.88
CA ARG A 36 5.14 -1.43 -1.13
C ARG A 36 6.27 -1.75 -2.08
N ARG A 37 7.42 -1.10 -1.87
CA ARG A 37 8.68 -1.49 -2.52
C ARG A 37 9.17 -2.80 -1.89
N ILE A 38 9.53 -3.78 -2.72
CA ILE A 38 10.13 -5.04 -2.28
C ILE A 38 11.65 -4.93 -2.34
N GLU A 39 12.19 -4.67 -3.53
CA GLU A 39 13.61 -4.77 -3.81
C GLU A 39 14.06 -3.64 -4.75
N THR A 40 15.31 -3.23 -4.65
CA THR A 40 15.94 -2.31 -5.60
C THR A 40 16.65 -3.11 -6.68
N LEU A 41 16.25 -2.92 -7.92
CA LEU A 41 16.88 -3.51 -9.10
C LEU A 41 18.20 -2.77 -9.36
N LYS A 42 19.30 -3.52 -9.37
CA LYS A 42 20.65 -3.00 -9.64
C LYS A 42 21.19 -3.60 -10.92
N ASP A 43 21.84 -2.77 -11.72
CA ASP A 43 22.65 -3.19 -12.86
C ASP A 43 24.11 -2.88 -12.52
N GLY A 44 24.86 -3.92 -12.13
CA GLY A 44 26.18 -3.77 -11.54
C GLY A 44 26.15 -3.01 -10.20
N THR A 45 26.77 -1.83 -10.17
CA THR A 45 26.80 -0.92 -9.01
C THR A 45 25.68 0.12 -8.99
N ASP A 46 25.01 0.34 -10.12
CA ASP A 46 24.02 1.40 -10.26
C ASP A 46 22.60 0.87 -10.00
N ALA A 47 21.83 1.61 -9.20
CA ALA A 47 20.43 1.27 -8.90
C ALA A 47 19.54 1.78 -10.04
N VAL A 48 19.05 0.87 -10.88
CA VAL A 48 18.28 1.19 -12.09
C VAL A 48 16.77 1.29 -11.80
N GLY A 49 16.24 0.58 -10.80
CA GLY A 49 14.79 0.57 -10.55
C GLY A 49 14.37 -0.03 -9.21
N ASN A 50 13.06 -0.17 -9.01
CA ASN A 50 12.49 -0.73 -7.79
C ASN A 50 11.33 -1.70 -8.10
N ARG A 51 11.54 -2.98 -7.81
CA ARG A 51 10.45 -3.96 -7.83
C ARG A 51 9.42 -3.63 -6.78
N THR A 52 8.18 -3.42 -7.22
CA THR A 52 7.07 -2.91 -6.42
C THR A 52 5.92 -3.90 -6.41
N ARG A 53 5.33 -4.10 -5.23
CA ARG A 53 4.11 -4.91 -5.03
C ARG A 53 2.93 -4.00 -4.73
N CYS A 54 1.86 -4.21 -5.49
CA CYS A 54 0.57 -3.56 -5.30
C CYS A 54 -0.47 -4.58 -4.83
N LYS A 55 -1.02 -4.40 -3.64
CA LYS A 55 -2.10 -5.22 -3.09
C LYS A 55 -3.42 -4.45 -3.09
N ILE A 56 -4.45 -5.06 -3.65
CA ILE A 56 -5.80 -4.48 -3.65
C ILE A 56 -6.45 -4.77 -2.29
N VAL A 57 -6.35 -3.83 -1.34
CA VAL A 57 -6.92 -3.96 0.01
C VAL A 57 -8.43 -3.68 0.07
N LYS A 58 -8.99 -2.98 -0.92
CA LYS A 58 -10.45 -2.82 -1.08
C LYS A 58 -10.79 -2.76 -2.56
N ASN A 59 -11.84 -3.46 -2.96
CA ASN A 59 -12.42 -3.35 -4.30
C ASN A 59 -13.93 -3.53 -4.20
N LYS A 60 -14.70 -2.58 -4.75
CA LYS A 60 -16.18 -2.64 -4.83
C LYS A 60 -16.70 -3.17 -6.17
N VAL A 61 -15.84 -3.35 -7.17
CA VAL A 61 -16.24 -3.68 -8.55
C VAL A 61 -15.84 -5.11 -8.95
N ALA A 62 -14.80 -5.66 -8.32
CA ALA A 62 -14.32 -7.02 -8.57
C ALA A 62 -13.75 -7.64 -7.27
N PRO A 63 -13.36 -8.93 -7.26
CA PRO A 63 -12.84 -9.58 -6.06
C PRO A 63 -11.63 -8.84 -5.47
N PRO A 64 -11.64 -8.51 -4.16
CA PRO A 64 -10.54 -7.84 -3.48
C PRO A 64 -9.36 -8.80 -3.19
N PHE A 65 -8.27 -8.25 -2.66
CA PHE A 65 -7.08 -8.96 -2.16
C PHE A 65 -6.17 -9.62 -3.20
N LYS A 66 -6.40 -9.35 -4.48
CA LYS A 66 -5.42 -9.66 -5.53
C LYS A 66 -4.15 -8.82 -5.37
N GLN A 67 -3.04 -9.38 -5.82
CA GLN A 67 -1.72 -8.77 -5.77
C GLN A 67 -1.15 -8.71 -7.19
N ALA A 68 -0.41 -7.65 -7.48
CA ALA A 68 0.34 -7.46 -8.70
C ALA A 68 1.78 -7.06 -8.34
N GLU A 69 2.75 -7.61 -9.05
CA GLU A 69 4.17 -7.30 -8.90
C GLU A 69 4.69 -6.81 -10.25
N PHE A 70 5.49 -5.76 -10.21
CA PHE A 70 6.12 -5.16 -11.39
C PHE A 70 7.46 -4.53 -11.02
N ASP A 71 8.28 -4.30 -12.04
CA ASP A 71 9.66 -3.82 -11.96
C ASP A 71 9.79 -2.31 -12.19
#